data_AF-A0A2N2BGG1-F1
#
_entry.id   AF-A0A2N2BGG1-F1
#
_cell.length_a   1.000
_cell.length_b   1.000
_cell.length_c   1.000
_cell.angle_alpha   90.00
_cell.angle_beta   90.00
_cell.angle_gamma   90.00
#
_symmetry.space_group_name_H-M   'P 1'
#
loop_
_entity.id
_entity.type
_entity.pdbx_description
1 polymer ?
#
loop_
_entity_poly.entity_id
_entity_poly.type
_entity_poly.pdbx_seq_one_letter_code
_entity_poly.pdbx_strand_id
1 'polypeptide(L)'
;MTRQFIRDFIVQTFIVAVVAFIIQLIWEYSQCGPFYITDDLTGHTRLMISATLGDMNMSILLLWMLMFINKDMNWLIGKWHRHDYMIMVFYALFLSFYFEIHALHTGRWGYNPDTMPIIPGTPIGWLPVTQLLILFPIIFMVSRKLYIQLSKSLKSD
;
A
#
# COMPACT_ATOMS: atom_id res chain seq x y z
N MET A 1 10.42 -23.74 -15.26
CA MET A 1 10.25 -22.75 -14.19
C MET A 1 10.75 -23.37 -12.90
N THR A 2 11.93 -22.97 -12.43
CA THR A 2 12.71 -23.67 -11.40
C THR A 2 12.08 -23.46 -10.01
N ARG A 3 12.00 -24.49 -9.14
CA ARG A 3 11.46 -24.42 -7.75
C ARG A 3 11.91 -23.19 -6.95
N GLN A 4 13.15 -22.77 -7.20
CA GLN A 4 13.77 -21.57 -6.63
C GLN A 4 12.98 -20.29 -6.93
N PHE A 5 12.51 -20.10 -8.16
CA PHE A 5 11.75 -18.91 -8.55
C PHE A 5 10.41 -18.82 -7.84
N ILE A 6 9.70 -19.95 -7.73
CA ILE A 6 8.39 -20.01 -7.05
C ILE A 6 8.56 -19.65 -5.58
N ARG A 7 9.62 -20.18 -4.94
CA ARG A 7 9.94 -19.87 -3.55
C ARG A 7 10.21 -18.38 -3.35
N ASP A 8 11.09 -17.79 -4.16
CA ASP A 8 11.49 -16.40 -3.97
C ASP A 8 10.32 -15.44 -4.26
N PHE A 9 9.43 -15.78 -5.21
CA PHE A 9 8.17 -15.08 -5.46
C PHE A 9 7.22 -15.13 -4.25
N ILE A 10 6.99 -16.32 -3.68
CA ILE A 10 6.11 -16.50 -2.52
C ILE A 10 6.64 -15.72 -1.32
N VAL A 11 7.95 -15.80 -1.05
CA VAL A 11 8.58 -15.13 0.10
C VAL A 11 8.50 -13.60 -0.05
N GLN A 12 8.79 -13.05 -1.22
CA GLN A 12 8.67 -11.60 -1.46
C GLN A 12 7.22 -11.13 -1.31
N THR A 13 6.27 -11.88 -1.87
CA THR A 13 4.84 -11.56 -1.75
C THR A 13 4.39 -11.58 -0.30
N PHE A 14 4.78 -12.61 0.47
CA PHE A 14 4.43 -12.73 1.88
C PHE A 14 5.02 -11.59 2.72
N ILE A 15 6.31 -11.27 2.52
CA ILE A 15 6.96 -10.18 3.25
C ILE A 15 6.29 -8.85 2.94
N VAL A 16 6.03 -8.56 1.66
CA VAL A 16 5.33 -7.32 1.28
C VAL A 16 3.91 -7.29 1.87
N ALA A 17 3.18 -8.41 1.86
CA ALA A 17 1.84 -8.47 2.46
C ALA A 17 1.86 -8.14 3.94
N VAL A 18 2.77 -8.74 4.73
CA VAL A 18 2.88 -8.49 6.17
C VAL A 18 3.30 -7.05 6.46
N VAL A 19 4.34 -6.55 5.76
CA VAL A 19 4.83 -5.18 5.95
C VAL A 19 3.77 -4.16 5.55
N ALA A 20 3.11 -4.36 4.41
CA ALA A 20 2.03 -3.50 3.94
C ALA A 20 0.87 -3.50 4.94
N PHE A 21 0.42 -4.67 5.39
CA PHE A 21 -0.66 -4.78 6.37
C PHE A 21 -0.35 -3.97 7.65
N ILE A 22 0.84 -4.13 8.23
CA ILE A 22 1.21 -3.44 9.47
C ILE A 22 1.30 -1.92 9.25
N ILE A 23 2.01 -1.47 8.21
CA ILE A 23 2.22 -0.04 7.96
C ILE A 23 0.90 0.65 7.62
N GLN A 24 0.08 0.04 6.77
CA GLN A 24 -1.22 0.58 6.38
C GLN A 24 -2.18 0.59 7.58
N LEU A 25 -2.19 -0.45 8.42
CA LEU A 25 -3.02 -0.48 9.62
C LEU A 25 -2.67 0.67 10.57
N ILE A 26 -1.38 0.90 10.81
CA ILE A 26 -0.91 2.01 11.65
C ILE A 26 -1.38 3.35 11.07
N TRP A 27 -1.27 3.52 9.75
CA TRP A 27 -1.69 4.74 9.09
C TRP A 27 -3.19 4.97 9.20
N GLU A 28 -4.01 4.00 8.79
CA GLU A 28 -5.47 4.05 8.83
C GLU A 28 -5.97 4.42 10.24
N TYR A 29 -5.48 3.74 11.27
CA TYR A 29 -5.89 4.03 12.65
C TYR A 29 -5.40 5.40 13.14
N SER A 30 -4.24 5.86 12.70
CA SER A 30 -3.70 7.17 13.11
C SER A 30 -4.47 8.33 12.48
N GLN A 31 -4.95 8.15 11.24
CA GLN A 31 -5.56 9.23 10.47
C GLN A 31 -7.09 9.21 10.49
N CYS A 32 -7.73 8.07 10.77
CA CYS A 32 -9.19 7.96 10.79
C CYS A 32 -9.85 8.94 11.77
N GLY A 33 -9.38 9.00 13.01
CA GLY A 33 -9.95 9.88 14.05
C GLY A 33 -9.97 11.36 13.67
N PRO A 34 -8.83 11.95 13.24
CA PRO A 34 -8.79 13.38 12.92
C PRO A 34 -9.50 13.75 11.61
N PHE A 35 -9.56 12.88 10.60
CA PHE A 35 -9.95 13.28 9.24
C PHE A 35 -11.28 12.70 8.72
N TYR A 36 -11.81 11.64 9.34
CA TYR A 36 -13.03 10.97 8.88
C TYR A 36 -14.18 11.11 9.87
N ILE A 37 -15.41 11.22 9.36
CA ILE A 37 -16.62 11.21 10.19
C ILE A 37 -16.78 9.81 10.76
N THR A 38 -16.88 9.74 12.09
CA THR A 38 -16.90 8.49 12.82
C THR A 38 -18.09 8.43 13.79
N ASP A 39 -19.19 7.80 13.35
CA ASP A 39 -20.46 7.70 14.12
C ASP A 39 -20.63 6.43 14.99
N ASP A 40 -19.83 5.36 14.81
CA ASP A 40 -19.91 4.10 15.58
C ASP A 40 -18.60 3.28 15.63
N LEU A 41 -18.11 2.97 16.84
CA LEU A 41 -16.88 2.21 17.12
C LEU A 41 -16.77 0.88 16.34
N THR A 42 -17.89 0.17 16.19
CA THR A 42 -17.89 -1.14 15.52
C THR A 42 -17.81 -1.01 13.99
N GLY A 43 -18.52 -0.02 13.43
CA GLY A 43 -18.39 0.37 12.03
C GLY A 43 -16.98 0.83 11.68
N HIS A 44 -16.32 1.57 12.58
CA HIS A 44 -14.95 2.06 12.39
C HIS A 44 -13.95 0.93 12.23
N THR A 45 -13.96 -0.02 13.16
CA THR A 45 -13.00 -1.13 13.13
C THR A 45 -13.15 -1.95 11.84
N ARG A 46 -14.38 -2.22 11.40
CA ARG A 46 -14.64 -2.97 10.16
C ARG A 46 -14.21 -2.21 8.91
N LEU A 47 -14.49 -0.90 8.84
CA LEU A 47 -14.08 -0.06 7.71
C LEU A 47 -12.56 0.05 7.63
N MET A 48 -11.88 0.26 8.77
CA MET A 48 -10.41 0.37 8.82
C MET A 48 -9.72 -0.92 8.42
N ILE A 49 -10.18 -2.06 8.91
CA ILE A 49 -9.66 -3.37 8.50
C ILE A 49 -9.89 -3.58 7.00
N SER A 50 -11.07 -3.21 6.49
CA SER A 50 -11.36 -3.33 5.06
C SER A 50 -10.47 -2.41 4.21
N ALA A 51 -10.20 -1.18 4.65
CA ALA A 51 -9.32 -0.24 3.96
C ALA A 51 -7.88 -0.77 3.96
N THR A 52 -7.38 -1.16 5.14
CA THR A 52 -6.05 -1.78 5.33
C THR A 52 -5.86 -3.00 4.41
N LEU A 53 -6.85 -3.89 4.34
CA LEU A 53 -6.80 -5.07 3.47
C LEU A 53 -6.82 -4.69 1.98
N GLY A 54 -7.60 -3.66 1.62
CA GLY A 54 -7.59 -3.10 0.26
C GLY A 54 -6.18 -2.63 -0.11
N ASP A 55 -5.60 -1.78 0.72
CA ASP A 55 -4.28 -1.18 0.56
C ASP A 55 -3.13 -2.20 0.55
N MET A 56 -3.22 -3.22 1.40
CA MET A 56 -2.30 -4.37 1.37
C MET A 56 -2.36 -5.07 0.01
N ASN A 57 -3.58 -5.35 -0.50
CA ASN A 57 -3.74 -5.98 -1.81
C ASN A 57 -3.22 -5.08 -2.95
N MET A 58 -3.44 -3.77 -2.87
CA MET A 58 -2.89 -2.81 -3.85
C MET A 58 -1.36 -2.88 -3.87
N SER A 59 -0.71 -3.02 -2.71
CA SER A 59 0.75 -3.15 -2.58
C SER A 59 1.27 -4.46 -3.19
N ILE A 60 0.54 -5.57 -2.99
CA ILE A 60 0.86 -6.87 -3.58
C ILE A 60 0.72 -6.82 -5.11
N LEU A 61 -0.37 -6.23 -5.62
CA LEU A 61 -0.58 -6.08 -7.06
C LEU A 61 0.50 -5.20 -7.69
N LEU A 62 0.92 -4.13 -7.02
CA LEU A 62 2.02 -3.27 -7.46
C LEU A 62 3.34 -4.04 -7.52
N LEU A 63 3.63 -4.90 -6.53
CA LEU A 63 4.80 -5.77 -6.56
C LEU A 63 4.78 -6.67 -7.80
N TRP A 64 3.67 -7.34 -8.05
CA TRP A 64 3.53 -8.25 -9.18
C TRP A 64 3.65 -7.52 -10.52
N MET A 65 3.06 -6.32 -10.61
CA MET A 65 3.20 -5.45 -11.78
C MET A 65 4.67 -5.07 -12.02
N LEU A 66 5.41 -4.69 -10.98
CA LEU A 66 6.83 -4.33 -11.09
C LEU A 66 7.70 -5.54 -11.47
N MET A 67 7.44 -6.72 -10.90
CA MET A 67 8.11 -7.96 -11.28
C MET A 67 7.86 -8.30 -12.76
N PHE A 68 6.61 -8.14 -13.22
CA PHE A 68 6.21 -8.43 -14.60
C PHE A 68 6.85 -7.46 -15.60
N ILE A 69 6.80 -6.14 -15.33
CA ILE A 69 7.34 -5.11 -16.21
C ILE A 69 8.87 -5.21 -16.32
N ASN A 70 9.55 -5.41 -15.19
CA ASN A 70 11.01 -5.56 -15.17
C ASN A 70 11.48 -6.95 -15.61
N LYS A 71 10.55 -7.91 -15.81
CA LYS A 71 10.85 -9.32 -16.08
C LYS A 71 11.82 -9.91 -15.05
N ASP A 72 11.76 -9.42 -13.81
CA ASP A 72 12.62 -9.81 -12.71
C ASP A 72 11.77 -10.20 -11.51
N MET A 73 11.71 -11.51 -11.24
CA MET A 73 10.98 -12.05 -10.07
C MET A 73 11.64 -11.68 -8.74
N ASN A 74 12.88 -11.17 -8.74
CA ASN A 74 13.60 -10.68 -7.57
C ASN A 74 13.67 -9.15 -7.52
N TRP A 75 12.75 -8.47 -8.21
CA TRP A 75 12.69 -7.01 -8.30
C TRP A 75 12.83 -6.32 -6.94
N LEU A 76 12.25 -6.87 -5.87
CA LEU A 76 12.32 -6.27 -4.53
C LEU A 76 13.76 -6.11 -4.03
N ILE A 77 14.65 -7.05 -4.36
CA ILE A 77 16.04 -7.10 -3.90
C ILE A 77 16.98 -6.45 -4.92
N GLY A 78 16.57 -6.49 -6.19
CA GLY A 78 17.30 -5.98 -7.35
C GLY A 78 17.54 -4.47 -7.35
N LYS A 79 18.02 -3.96 -8.49
CA LYS A 79 18.25 -2.53 -8.69
C LYS A 79 16.95 -1.88 -9.16
N TRP A 80 16.52 -0.84 -8.44
CA TRP A 80 15.37 -0.05 -8.83
C TRP A 80 15.79 0.99 -9.86
N HIS A 81 14.98 1.11 -10.90
CA HIS A 81 15.20 2.03 -12.01
C HIS A 81 14.24 3.21 -11.90
N ARG A 82 14.50 4.28 -12.68
CA ARG A 82 13.66 5.48 -12.67
C ARG A 82 12.21 5.20 -13.04
N HIS A 83 11.98 4.27 -13.98
CA HIS A 83 10.61 3.91 -14.39
C HIS A 83 9.83 3.22 -13.27
N ASP A 84 10.49 2.53 -12.34
CA ASP A 84 9.82 1.88 -11.21
C ASP A 84 9.16 2.92 -10.29
N TYR A 85 9.87 4.03 -10.01
CA TYR A 85 9.32 5.15 -9.25
C TYR A 85 8.17 5.83 -9.97
N MET A 86 8.26 5.98 -11.30
CA MET A 86 7.17 6.53 -12.09
C MET A 86 5.93 5.62 -12.02
N ILE A 87 6.11 4.30 -12.15
CA ILE A 87 5.02 3.33 -12.02
C ILE A 87 4.38 3.43 -10.63
N MET A 88 5.17 3.47 -9.55
CA MET A 88 4.65 3.63 -8.20
C MET A 88 3.79 4.90 -8.05
N VAL A 89 4.28 6.04 -8.56
CA VAL A 89 3.54 7.32 -8.50
C VAL A 89 2.25 7.27 -9.30
N PHE A 90 2.30 6.84 -10.57
CA PHE A 90 1.09 6.78 -11.40
C PHE A 90 0.08 5.77 -10.87
N TYR A 91 0.54 4.65 -10.34
CA TYR A 91 -0.30 3.63 -9.72
C TYR A 91 -0.98 4.17 -8.45
N ALA A 92 -0.23 4.87 -7.57
CA ALA A 92 -0.78 5.52 -6.38
C ALA A 92 -1.83 6.57 -6.74
N LEU A 93 -1.53 7.46 -7.71
CA LEU A 93 -2.47 8.49 -8.17
C LEU A 93 -3.73 7.87 -8.77
N PHE A 94 -3.58 6.86 -9.63
CA PHE A 94 -4.72 6.20 -10.26
C PHE A 94 -5.63 5.54 -9.22
N LEU A 95 -5.07 4.76 -8.29
CA LEU A 95 -5.86 4.04 -7.31
C LEU A 95 -6.50 4.97 -6.27
N SER A 96 -5.75 5.94 -5.75
CA SER A 96 -6.31 6.89 -4.77
C SER A 96 -7.49 7.64 -5.39
N PHE A 97 -7.37 8.17 -6.60
CA PHE A 97 -8.48 8.86 -7.26
C PHE A 97 -9.66 7.93 -7.54
N TYR A 98 -9.40 6.73 -8.05
CA TYR A 98 -10.45 5.76 -8.39
C TYR A 98 -11.25 5.32 -7.16
N PHE A 99 -10.57 4.91 -6.08
CA PHE A 99 -11.22 4.42 -4.88
C PHE A 99 -11.92 5.52 -4.09
N GLU A 100 -11.34 6.72 -4.01
CA GLU A 100 -11.99 7.83 -3.30
C GLU A 100 -13.25 8.31 -4.01
N ILE A 101 -13.22 8.47 -5.34
CA ILE A 101 -14.42 8.81 -6.12
C ILE A 101 -15.49 7.75 -5.92
N HIS A 102 -15.12 6.46 -6.02
CA HIS A 102 -16.05 5.37 -5.83
C HIS A 102 -16.64 5.32 -4.42
N ALA A 103 -15.83 5.55 -3.40
CA ALA A 103 -16.26 5.55 -2.00
C ALA A 103 -17.22 6.72 -1.68
N LEU A 104 -16.92 7.91 -2.22
CA LEU A 104 -17.80 9.07 -2.07
C LEU A 104 -19.12 8.89 -2.82
N HIS A 105 -19.10 8.34 -4.04
CA HIS A 105 -20.32 8.06 -4.79
C HIS A 105 -21.22 6.98 -4.15
N THR A 106 -20.62 6.00 -3.49
CA THR A 106 -21.35 4.93 -2.80
C THR A 106 -21.74 5.29 -1.37
N GLY A 107 -21.32 6.46 -0.87
CA GLY A 107 -21.53 6.88 0.51
C GLY A 107 -20.83 5.97 1.53
N ARG A 108 -19.74 5.31 1.12
CA ARG A 108 -19.04 4.31 1.94
C ARG A 108 -18.33 4.92 3.13
N TRP A 109 -17.79 6.13 2.97
CA TRP A 109 -17.24 6.96 4.04
C TRP A 109 -17.41 8.44 3.71
N GLY A 110 -17.40 9.28 4.75
CA GLY A 110 -17.48 10.73 4.65
C GLY A 110 -16.28 11.40 5.29
N TYR A 111 -15.83 12.50 4.70
CA TYR A 111 -14.76 13.32 5.24
C TYR A 111 -15.31 14.32 6.26
N ASN A 112 -14.52 14.61 7.29
CA ASN A 112 -14.83 15.72 8.17
C ASN A 112 -14.53 17.06 7.43
N PRO A 113 -15.54 17.94 7.24
CA PRO A 113 -15.38 19.18 6.48
C PRO A 113 -14.35 20.15 7.08
N ASP A 114 -14.16 20.11 8.40
CA ASP A 114 -13.34 21.09 9.13
C ASP A 114 -11.85 20.70 9.15
N THR A 115 -11.54 19.42 8.95
CA THR A 115 -10.19 18.89 9.13
C THR A 115 -9.61 18.26 7.87
N MET A 116 -10.43 17.73 6.95
CA MET A 116 -9.91 17.04 5.75
C MET A 116 -9.45 18.04 4.69
N PRO A 117 -8.14 18.10 4.37
CA PRO A 117 -7.67 18.89 3.24
C PRO A 117 -8.13 18.24 1.94
N ILE A 118 -8.86 18.98 1.11
CA ILE A 118 -9.37 18.53 -0.20
C ILE A 118 -8.45 19.02 -1.31
N ILE A 119 -8.26 18.20 -2.35
CA ILE A 119 -7.52 18.58 -3.56
C ILE A 119 -8.34 19.62 -4.33
N PRO A 120 -7.81 20.83 -4.57
CA PRO A 120 -8.54 21.90 -5.25
C PRO A 120 -9.14 21.43 -6.58
N GLY A 121 -10.44 21.70 -6.77
CA GLY A 121 -11.17 21.32 -7.99
C GLY A 121 -11.67 19.87 -8.02
N THR A 122 -11.51 19.09 -6.95
CA THR A 122 -12.03 17.73 -6.82
C THR A 122 -12.70 17.53 -5.46
N PRO A 123 -13.57 16.52 -5.28
CA PRO A 123 -14.09 16.14 -3.96
C PRO A 123 -13.12 15.24 -3.16
N ILE A 124 -11.90 15.00 -3.65
CA ILE A 124 -10.98 13.98 -3.12
C ILE A 124 -10.10 14.57 -2.01
N GLY A 125 -9.93 13.82 -0.91
CA GLY A 125 -9.03 14.20 0.16
C GLY A 125 -7.54 14.03 -0.21
N TRP A 126 -6.69 14.91 0.27
CA TRP A 126 -5.23 14.80 0.11
C TRP A 126 -4.66 13.58 0.83
N LEU A 127 -5.23 13.24 1.98
CA LEU A 127 -4.73 12.19 2.85
C LEU A 127 -4.58 10.82 2.14
N PRO A 128 -5.62 10.22 1.51
CA PRO A 128 -5.50 8.94 0.81
C PRO A 128 -4.53 8.99 -0.38
N VAL A 129 -4.42 10.13 -1.06
CA VAL A 129 -3.46 10.31 -2.16
C VAL A 129 -2.02 10.32 -1.63
N THR A 130 -1.76 11.10 -0.58
CA THR A 130 -0.44 11.18 0.05
C THR A 130 -0.03 9.87 0.73
N GLN A 131 -0.99 9.15 1.31
CA GLN A 131 -0.81 7.82 1.88
C GLN A 131 -0.19 6.87 0.86
N LEU A 132 -0.85 6.65 -0.28
CA LEU A 132 -0.33 5.70 -1.27
C LEU A 132 1.00 6.17 -1.89
N LEU A 133 1.15 7.48 -2.14
CA LEU A 133 2.39 8.04 -2.70
C LEU A 133 3.61 7.84 -1.78
N ILE A 134 3.42 7.98 -0.47
CA ILE A 134 4.49 7.87 0.53
C ILE A 134 4.70 6.41 0.95
N LEU A 135 3.61 5.67 1.18
CA LEU A 135 3.70 4.35 1.78
C LEU A 135 4.14 3.27 0.79
N PHE A 136 3.80 3.34 -0.51
CA PHE A 136 4.30 2.32 -1.45
C PHE A 136 5.83 2.26 -1.50
N PRO A 137 6.58 3.37 -1.66
CA PRO A 137 8.04 3.33 -1.57
C PRO A 137 8.54 2.80 -0.22
N ILE A 138 7.94 3.24 0.89
CA ILE A 138 8.37 2.85 2.24
C ILE A 138 8.15 1.35 2.46
N ILE A 139 6.99 0.82 2.11
CA ILE A 139 6.64 -0.60 2.22
C ILE A 139 7.66 -1.44 1.47
N PHE A 140 8.01 -1.08 0.22
CA PHE A 140 9.02 -1.83 -0.52
C PHE A 140 10.42 -1.69 0.05
N MET A 141 10.81 -0.52 0.56
CA MET A 141 12.12 -0.33 1.18
C MET A 141 12.26 -1.15 2.47
N VAL A 142 11.22 -1.17 3.32
CA VAL A 142 11.19 -1.95 4.55
C VAL A 142 11.17 -3.45 4.23
N SER A 143 10.32 -3.86 3.28
CA SER A 143 10.24 -5.26 2.81
C SER A 143 11.57 -5.76 2.27
N ARG A 144 12.29 -4.93 1.50
CA ARG A 144 13.63 -5.24 1.00
C ARG A 144 14.62 -5.45 2.14
N LYS A 145 14.65 -4.56 3.13
CA LYS A 145 15.54 -4.67 4.29
C LYS A 145 15.24 -5.95 5.09
N LEU A 146 13.97 -6.22 5.34
CA LEU A 146 13.53 -7.40 6.09
C LEU A 146 13.91 -8.70 5.35
N TYR A 147 13.70 -8.77 4.04
CA TYR A 147 14.13 -9.91 3.22
C TYR A 147 15.63 -10.16 3.36
N ILE A 148 16.46 -9.11 3.22
CA ILE A 148 17.92 -9.23 3.30
C ILE A 148 18.35 -9.69 4.71
N GLN A 149 17.71 -9.21 5.77
CA GLN A 149 18.00 -9.63 7.14
C GLN A 149 17.66 -11.10 7.39
N LEU A 150 16.46 -11.54 6.99
CA LEU A 150 16.03 -12.94 7.11
C LEU A 150 16.94 -13.88 6.30
N SER A 151 17.31 -13.47 5.09
CA SER A 151 18.26 -14.22 4.26
C SER A 151 19.65 -14.36 4.88
N LYS A 152 20.11 -13.39 5.68
CA LYS A 152 21.41 -13.47 6.38
C LYS A 152 21.32 -14.43 7.56
N SER A 153 20.24 -14.34 8.34
CA SER A 153 20.02 -15.22 9.51
C SER A 153 19.97 -16.69 9.13
N LEU A 154 19.31 -17.03 8.01
CA LEU A 154 19.20 -18.42 7.54
C LEU A 154 20.49 -19.00 6.96
N LYS A 155 21.54 -18.18 6.76
CA LYS A 155 22.85 -18.62 6.27
C LYS A 155 23.91 -18.70 7.38
N SER A 156 23.59 -18.18 8.57
CA SER A 156 24.49 -18.21 9.74
C SER A 156 24.29 -19.42 10.65
N ASP A 157 23.29 -20.26 10.36
CA ASP A 157 23.03 -21.56 10.98
C ASP A 157 23.53 -22.70 10.08
#